data_AF-A0A9Q3DPM9-F1
#
_entry.id   AF-A0A9Q3DPM9-F1
#
_cell.length_a   1.000
_cell.length_b   1.000
_cell.length_c   1.000
_cell.angle_alpha   90.00
_cell.angle_beta   90.00
_cell.angle_gamma   90.00
#
_symmetry.space_group_name_H-M   'P 1'
#
loop_
_entity.id
_entity.type
_entity.pdbx_description
1 polymer ?
#
loop_
_entity_poly.entity_id
_entity_poly.type
_entity_poly.pdbx_seq_one_letter_code
_entity_poly.pdbx_strand_id
1 'polypeptide(L)'
;MNQMTQIISNLQLALSSEDSRQPAFKTTSIKAPECSDGTKPFKVRIFIQYCQIIFDNYQANFSEDTKNILYATSFLIRRAEKWIEPYLSSLTNQDPRYLLNNWAFFKSHLFTLFGDPNEVRKAEAELNGIRMKERGHVSLYIADFRSLVSRIGY
;
A
#
# COMPACT_ATOMS: atom_id res chain seq x y z
N MET A 1 -46.74 16.68 -2.85
CA MET A 1 -45.30 16.49 -2.57
C MET A 1 -45.16 15.11 -1.93
N ASN A 2 -44.44 14.19 -2.57
CA ASN A 2 -44.48 12.76 -2.24
C ASN A 2 -43.70 12.47 -0.95
N GLN A 3 -44.32 11.80 0.03
CA GLN A 3 -43.67 11.35 1.27
C GLN A 3 -42.38 10.55 1.00
N MET A 4 -42.34 9.81 -0.12
CA MET A 4 -41.17 9.04 -0.52
C MET A 4 -39.97 9.93 -0.88
N THR A 5 -40.21 11.09 -1.47
CA THR A 5 -39.14 12.06 -1.81
C THR A 5 -38.57 12.71 -0.55
N GLN A 6 -39.40 12.92 0.47
CA GLN A 6 -38.97 13.45 1.77
C GLN A 6 -38.07 12.45 2.52
N ILE A 7 -38.41 11.16 2.46
CA ILE A 7 -37.63 10.10 3.09
C ILE A 7 -36.25 9.98 2.44
N ILE A 8 -36.18 10.02 1.11
CA ILE A 8 -34.90 9.95 0.38
C ILE A 8 -34.01 11.16 0.70
N SER A 9 -34.59 12.37 0.73
CA SER A 9 -33.85 13.58 1.09
C SER A 9 -33.31 13.53 2.53
N ASN A 10 -34.11 13.05 3.47
CA ASN A 10 -33.68 12.92 4.87
C ASN A 10 -32.61 11.85 5.06
N LEU A 11 -32.65 10.76 4.29
CA LEU A 11 -31.61 9.73 4.29
C LEU A 11 -30.29 10.24 3.68
N GLN A 12 -30.36 11.03 2.61
CA GLN A 12 -29.16 11.65 2.01
C GLN A 12 -28.54 12.70 2.93
N LEU A 13 -29.35 13.47 3.65
CA LEU A 13 -28.90 14.39 4.69
C LEU A 13 -28.27 13.65 5.87
N ALA A 14 -28.90 12.56 6.34
CA ALA A 14 -28.38 11.74 7.44
C ALA A 14 -27.00 11.14 7.11
N LEU A 15 -26.84 10.56 5.91
CA LEU A 15 -25.57 10.01 5.42
C LEU A 15 -24.49 11.08 5.19
N SER A 16 -24.88 12.32 4.88
CA SER A 16 -23.95 13.44 4.73
C SER A 16 -23.60 14.11 6.07
N SER A 17 -24.39 13.84 7.11
CA SER A 17 -24.28 14.45 8.45
C SER A 17 -23.57 13.56 9.48
N GLU A 18 -23.04 12.41 9.09
CA GLU A 18 -22.07 11.69 9.90
C GLU A 18 -20.78 12.52 9.99
N ASP A 19 -20.79 13.45 10.93
CA ASP A 19 -19.66 14.25 11.39
C ASP A 19 -18.48 13.32 11.67
N SER A 20 -17.44 13.47 10.85
CA SER A 20 -16.22 12.67 10.80
C SER A 20 -15.29 12.92 11.99
N ARG A 21 -15.82 12.82 13.22
CA ARG A 21 -15.08 12.98 14.48
C ARG A 21 -14.94 11.68 15.25
N GLN A 22 -15.01 10.53 14.59
CA GLN A 22 -14.36 9.38 15.18
C GLN A 22 -12.85 9.67 15.18
N PRO A 23 -12.18 9.67 16.34
CA PRO A 23 -10.72 9.76 16.34
C PRO A 23 -10.22 8.61 15.48
N ALA A 24 -9.43 8.92 14.45
CA ALA A 24 -8.83 7.92 13.59
C ALA A 24 -8.23 6.82 14.48
N PHE A 25 -8.64 5.58 14.26
CA PHE A 25 -8.13 4.46 15.04
C PHE A 25 -6.60 4.42 14.89
N LYS A 26 -5.89 4.62 16.00
CA LYS A 26 -4.43 4.56 16.06
C LYS A 26 -4.01 3.37 16.89
N THR A 27 -3.37 2.40 16.25
CA THR A 27 -2.67 1.33 16.95
C THR A 27 -1.45 1.92 17.66
N THR A 28 -1.32 1.65 18.96
CA THR A 28 -0.29 2.24 19.84
C THR A 28 1.11 1.63 19.63
N SER A 29 1.21 0.47 18.97
CA SER A 29 2.49 -0.20 18.70
C SER A 29 2.44 -1.00 17.39
N ILE A 30 2.57 -0.31 16.25
CA ILE A 30 2.76 -0.99 14.96
C ILE A 30 4.22 -1.44 14.86
N LYS A 31 4.43 -2.72 14.56
CA LYS A 31 5.76 -3.27 14.31
C LYS A 31 6.38 -2.59 13.08
N ALA A 32 7.63 -2.16 13.21
CA ALA A 32 8.39 -1.59 12.09
C ALA A 32 8.56 -2.60 10.94
N PRO A 33 8.74 -2.12 9.69
CA PRO A 33 9.01 -2.98 8.54
C PRO A 33 10.31 -3.76 8.73
N GLU A 34 10.39 -4.95 8.12
CA GLU A 34 11.68 -5.62 7.95
C GLU A 34 12.54 -4.89 6.92
N CYS A 35 13.86 -4.85 7.12
CA CYS A 35 14.76 -4.25 6.15
C CYS A 35 14.71 -4.97 4.79
N SER A 36 14.77 -4.20 3.71
CA SER A 36 14.72 -4.71 2.34
C SER A 36 16.04 -4.45 1.61
N ASP A 37 16.70 -5.52 1.16
CA ASP A 37 17.89 -5.43 0.31
C ASP A 37 17.58 -5.53 -1.19
N GLY A 38 16.30 -5.71 -1.54
CA GLY A 38 15.82 -5.86 -2.91
C GLY A 38 16.18 -7.17 -3.59
N THR A 39 16.69 -8.18 -2.87
CA THR A 39 17.06 -9.48 -3.49
C THR A 39 15.89 -10.43 -3.67
N LYS A 40 14.84 -10.29 -2.85
CA LYS A 40 13.65 -11.15 -2.87
C LYS A 40 12.42 -10.30 -3.25
N PRO A 41 11.91 -10.43 -4.48
CA PRO A 41 10.79 -9.63 -4.96
C PRO A 41 9.55 -9.58 -4.04
N PHE A 42 9.12 -10.74 -3.51
CA PHE A 42 7.97 -10.79 -2.61
C PHE A 42 8.18 -9.99 -1.32
N LYS A 43 9.44 -9.86 -0.85
CA LYS A 43 9.76 -9.07 0.34
C LYS A 43 9.62 -7.57 0.08
N VAL A 44 9.85 -7.11 -1.14
CA VAL A 44 9.65 -5.69 -1.52
C VAL A 44 8.18 -5.32 -1.44
N ARG A 45 7.29 -6.22 -1.88
CA ARG A 45 5.83 -6.02 -1.71
C ARG A 45 5.43 -5.93 -0.25
N ILE A 46 5.85 -6.90 0.57
CA ILE A 46 5.53 -6.93 2.00
C ILE A 46 6.07 -5.66 2.68
N PHE A 47 7.29 -5.26 2.37
CA PHE A 47 7.91 -4.04 2.87
C PHE A 47 7.05 -2.79 2.58
N ILE A 48 6.63 -2.58 1.32
CA ILE A 48 5.78 -1.44 0.95
C ILE A 48 4.42 -1.49 1.66
N GLN A 49 3.81 -2.66 1.82
CA GLN A 49 2.56 -2.82 2.54
C GLN A 49 2.68 -2.41 4.01
N TYR A 50 3.77 -2.83 4.69
CA TYR A 50 4.02 -2.42 6.08
C TYR A 50 4.26 -0.92 6.22
N CYS A 51 5.00 -0.31 5.27
CA CYS A 51 5.13 1.15 5.24
C CYS A 51 3.77 1.84 5.13
N GLN A 52 2.89 1.38 4.22
CA GLN A 52 1.57 1.96 4.03
C GLN A 52 0.71 1.86 5.31
N ILE A 53 0.72 0.71 5.99
CA ILE A 53 0.03 0.51 7.27
C ILE A 53 0.49 1.55 8.31
N ILE A 54 1.79 1.84 8.38
CA ILE A 54 2.35 2.82 9.32
C ILE A 54 1.93 4.24 8.93
N PHE A 55 1.99 4.59 7.65
CA PHE A 55 1.61 5.92 7.17
C PHE A 55 0.12 6.20 7.41
N ASP A 56 -0.72 5.21 7.13
CA ASP A 56 -2.17 5.31 7.31
C ASP A 56 -2.55 5.38 8.79
N ASN A 57 -1.76 4.78 9.69
CA ASN A 57 -1.97 4.86 11.14
C ASN A 57 -1.47 6.18 11.75
N TYR A 58 -0.37 6.73 11.24
CA TYR A 58 0.27 7.95 11.75
C TYR A 58 0.20 9.10 10.74
N GLN A 59 -0.97 9.33 10.12
CA GLN A 59 -1.16 10.30 9.03
C GLN A 59 -0.64 11.72 9.35
N ALA A 60 -0.78 12.17 10.60
CA ALA A 60 -0.27 13.48 11.02
C ALA A 60 1.26 13.60 10.92
N ASN A 61 1.98 12.49 11.14
CA ASN A 61 3.43 12.40 11.00
C ASN A 61 3.86 12.17 9.53
N PHE A 62 2.96 11.61 8.73
CA PHE A 62 3.19 11.17 7.34
C PHE A 62 2.31 11.95 6.35
N SER A 63 2.18 13.26 6.60
CA SER A 63 1.35 14.18 5.81
C SER A 63 1.93 14.54 4.45
N GLU A 64 3.21 14.23 4.22
CA GLU A 64 3.98 14.60 3.04
C GLU A 64 4.70 13.37 2.49
N ASP A 65 4.69 13.21 1.18
CA ASP A 65 5.34 12.07 0.50
C ASP A 65 6.83 11.97 0.82
N THR A 66 7.53 13.10 0.98
CA THR A 66 8.94 13.10 1.37
C THR A 66 9.16 12.42 2.72
N LYS A 67 8.25 12.58 3.69
CA LYS A 67 8.34 11.91 5.00
C LYS A 67 8.14 10.40 4.86
N ASN A 68 7.20 9.98 4.00
CA ASN A 68 6.96 8.57 3.68
C ASN A 68 8.21 7.93 3.09
N ILE A 69 8.81 8.61 2.12
CA ILE A 69 9.98 8.11 1.38
C ILE A 69 11.21 8.06 2.28
N LEU A 70 11.46 9.10 3.09
CA LEU A 70 12.58 9.10 4.05
C LEU A 70 12.45 7.97 5.07
N TYR A 71 11.24 7.74 5.59
CA TYR A 71 10.99 6.62 6.48
C TYR A 71 11.29 5.29 5.80
N ALA A 72 10.72 5.03 4.62
CA ALA A 72 10.96 3.80 3.86
C ALA A 72 12.45 3.61 3.55
N THR A 73 13.15 4.68 3.18
CA THR A 73 14.58 4.63 2.85
C THR A 73 15.44 4.21 4.03
N SER A 74 15.06 4.54 5.27
CA SER A 74 15.81 4.10 6.47
C SER A 74 15.81 2.58 6.71
N PHE A 75 14.94 1.84 6.02
CA PHE A 75 14.88 0.37 6.05
C PHE A 75 15.43 -0.29 4.78
N LEU A 76 15.86 0.50 3.79
CA LEU A 76 16.57 -0.03 2.63
C LEU A 76 18.01 -0.30 3.01
N ILE A 77 18.53 -1.47 2.60
CA ILE A 77 19.90 -1.89 2.91
C ILE A 77 20.60 -2.39 1.65
N ARG A 78 21.94 -2.38 1.67
CA ARG A 78 22.79 -3.04 0.65
C ARG A 78 22.51 -2.51 -0.76
N ARG A 79 21.88 -3.29 -1.64
CA ARG A 79 21.67 -2.93 -3.05
C ARG A 79 20.60 -1.87 -3.20
N ALA A 80 19.52 -1.95 -2.42
CA ALA A 80 18.45 -0.97 -2.45
C ALA A 80 18.91 0.39 -1.89
N GLU A 81 19.75 0.36 -0.85
CA GLU A 81 20.41 1.54 -0.28
C GLU A 81 21.33 2.23 -1.30
N LYS A 82 22.21 1.48 -1.97
CA LYS A 82 23.07 2.02 -3.03
C LYS A 82 22.30 2.66 -4.19
N TRP A 83 21.11 2.14 -4.48
CA TRP A 83 20.26 2.69 -5.54
C TRP A 83 19.66 4.06 -5.15
N ILE A 84 19.25 4.23 -3.89
CA ILE A 84 18.59 5.46 -3.43
C ILE A 84 19.58 6.56 -3.03
N GLU A 85 20.82 6.19 -2.69
CA GLU A 85 21.90 7.10 -2.25
C GLU A 85 22.06 8.37 -3.10
N PRO A 86 22.08 8.32 -4.46
CA PRO A 86 22.23 9.53 -5.27
C PRO A 86 21.09 10.54 -5.12
N TYR A 87 19.90 10.07 -4.74
CA TYR A 87 18.75 10.93 -4.49
C TYR A 87 18.80 11.54 -3.09
N LEU A 88 19.44 10.90 -2.12
CA LEU A 88 19.57 11.45 -0.77
C LEU A 88 20.51 12.67 -0.72
N SER A 89 21.38 12.84 -1.72
CA SER A 89 22.28 14.01 -1.80
C SER A 89 21.55 15.33 -2.12
N SER A 90 20.29 15.30 -2.56
CA SER A 90 19.54 16.51 -2.93
C SER A 90 18.10 16.47 -2.39
N LEU A 91 17.98 16.41 -1.05
CA LEU A 91 16.67 16.41 -0.37
C LEU A 91 15.84 17.68 -0.60
N THR A 92 16.47 18.78 -1.04
CA THR A 92 15.82 20.06 -1.32
C THR A 92 15.42 20.24 -2.79
N ASN A 93 15.59 19.22 -3.62
CA ASN A 93 15.20 19.27 -5.03
C ASN A 93 13.68 19.45 -5.14
N GLN A 94 13.25 20.52 -5.82
CA GLN A 94 11.83 20.86 -5.96
C GLN A 94 11.19 20.34 -7.25
N ASP A 95 11.91 19.61 -8.11
CA ASP A 95 11.31 18.99 -9.31
C ASP A 95 10.19 18.03 -8.86
N PRO A 96 8.94 18.21 -9.32
CA PRO A 96 7.85 17.29 -9.00
C PRO A 96 8.09 15.85 -9.46
N ARG A 97 8.99 15.66 -10.44
CA ARG A 97 9.41 14.33 -10.93
C ARG A 97 10.59 13.77 -10.14
N TYR A 98 11.08 14.50 -9.14
CA TYR A 98 12.13 14.01 -8.27
C TYR A 98 11.62 12.83 -7.44
N LEU A 99 12.40 11.76 -7.39
CA LEU A 99 12.01 10.49 -6.79
C LEU A 99 11.54 10.64 -5.32
N LEU A 100 12.14 11.57 -4.58
CA LEU A 100 11.87 11.79 -3.15
C LEU A 100 10.66 12.70 -2.86
N ASN A 101 10.01 13.22 -3.90
CA ASN A 101 8.88 14.15 -3.75
C ASN A 101 7.52 13.48 -3.96
N ASN A 102 7.50 12.24 -4.45
CA ASN A 102 6.26 11.55 -4.82
C ASN A 102 6.32 10.06 -4.46
N TRP A 103 5.48 9.65 -3.52
CA TRP A 103 5.44 8.29 -2.98
C TRP A 103 5.04 7.27 -4.05
N ALA A 104 4.16 7.64 -4.97
CA ALA A 104 3.75 6.76 -6.08
C ALA A 104 4.92 6.51 -7.04
N PHE A 105 5.70 7.53 -7.39
CA PHE A 105 6.90 7.38 -8.22
C PHE A 105 7.99 6.58 -7.51
N PHE A 106 8.21 6.81 -6.22
CA PHE A 106 9.13 6.01 -5.42
C PHE A 106 8.75 4.53 -5.43
N LYS A 107 7.49 4.21 -5.11
CA LYS A 107 6.97 2.82 -5.15
C LYS A 107 7.17 2.19 -6.52
N SER A 108 6.80 2.90 -7.58
CA SER A 108 6.92 2.40 -8.95
C SER A 108 8.37 2.04 -9.31
N HIS A 109 9.33 2.92 -9.01
CA HIS A 109 10.74 2.64 -9.30
C HIS A 109 11.30 1.51 -8.43
N LEU A 110 10.96 1.49 -7.13
CA LEU A 110 11.39 0.42 -6.23
C LEU A 110 10.88 -0.94 -6.72
N PHE A 111 9.60 -1.03 -7.11
CA PHE A 111 9.02 -2.25 -7.68
C PHE A 111 9.62 -2.62 -9.04
N THR A 112 9.89 -1.63 -9.90
CA THR A 112 10.49 -1.89 -11.22
C THR A 112 11.89 -2.51 -11.10
N LEU A 113 12.67 -2.07 -10.10
CA LEU A 113 14.05 -2.52 -9.92
C LEU A 113 14.19 -3.79 -9.07
N PHE A 114 13.34 -3.94 -8.05
CA PHE A 114 13.49 -4.99 -7.04
C PHE A 114 12.27 -5.90 -6.89
N GLY A 115 11.14 -5.57 -7.53
CA GLY A 115 9.94 -6.38 -7.58
C GLY A 115 10.04 -7.53 -8.57
N ASP A 116 8.94 -8.29 -8.72
CA ASP A 116 8.90 -9.43 -9.65
C ASP A 116 8.29 -8.93 -10.96
N PRO A 117 9.06 -8.85 -12.06
CA PRO A 117 8.54 -8.35 -13.34
C PRO A 117 7.42 -9.24 -13.90
N ASN A 118 7.31 -10.49 -13.43
CA ASN A 118 6.27 -11.43 -13.83
C ASN A 118 5.16 -11.57 -12.79
N GLU A 119 5.08 -10.69 -11.79
CA GLU A 119 4.15 -10.87 -10.67
C GLU A 119 2.69 -11.00 -11.12
N VAL A 120 2.26 -10.10 -12.01
CA VAL A 120 0.90 -10.10 -12.57
C VAL A 120 0.64 -11.40 -13.32
N ARG A 121 1.53 -11.77 -14.24
CA ARG A 121 1.41 -13.00 -15.04
C ARG A 121 1.40 -14.27 -14.18
N LYS A 122 2.20 -14.32 -13.12
CA LYS A 122 2.21 -15.43 -12.15
C LYS A 122 0.89 -15.47 -11.37
N ALA A 123 0.42 -14.32 -10.90
CA ALA A 123 -0.85 -14.23 -10.18
C ALA A 123 -2.03 -14.66 -11.05
N GLU A 124 -2.06 -14.27 -12.33
CA GLU A 124 -3.07 -14.72 -13.30
C GLU A 124 -3.00 -16.24 -13.54
N ALA A 125 -1.80 -16.80 -13.74
CA ALA A 125 -1.61 -18.22 -13.92
C ALA A 125 -2.06 -19.03 -12.69
N GLU A 126 -1.71 -18.56 -11.49
CA GLU A 126 -2.15 -19.15 -10.22
C GLU A 126 -3.67 -19.03 -10.03
N LEU A 127 -4.26 -17.88 -10.40
CA LEU A 127 -5.71 -17.64 -10.31
C LEU A 127 -6.49 -18.56 -11.25
N ASN A 128 -5.96 -18.85 -12.44
CA ASN A 128 -6.56 -19.83 -13.37
C ASN A 128 -6.49 -21.27 -12.83
N GLY A 129 -5.47 -21.57 -12.01
CA GLY A 129 -5.25 -22.89 -11.42
C GLY A 129 -5.92 -23.10 -10.07
N ILE A 130 -6.31 -22.04 -9.36
CA ILE A 130 -6.79 -22.16 -7.99
C ILE A 130 -8.15 -22.85 -7.92
N ARG A 131 -8.22 -23.90 -7.10
CA ARG A 131 -9.46 -24.65 -6.84
C ARG A 131 -9.53 -24.99 -5.37
N MET A 132 -10.72 -24.94 -4.80
CA MET A 132 -10.94 -25.44 -3.45
C MET A 132 -10.77 -26.96 -3.44
N LYS A 133 -9.88 -27.47 -2.59
CA LYS A 133 -9.70 -28.91 -2.41
C LYS A 133 -10.94 -29.53 -1.75
N GLU A 134 -11.22 -30.81 -2.02
CA GLU A 134 -12.40 -31.53 -1.51
C GLU A 134 -12.54 -31.50 0.03
N ARG A 135 -11.40 -31.45 0.75
CA ARG A 135 -11.34 -31.28 2.22
C ARG A 135 -10.72 -29.95 2.64
N GLY A 136 -10.72 -28.97 1.75
CA GLY A 136 -10.17 -27.64 1.99
C GLY A 136 -11.13 -26.74 2.77
N HIS A 137 -10.57 -25.83 3.56
CA HIS A 137 -11.37 -24.78 4.21
C HIS A 137 -11.68 -23.66 3.21
N VAL A 138 -12.95 -23.26 3.14
CA VAL A 138 -13.43 -22.16 2.29
C VAL A 138 -12.68 -20.86 2.60
N SER A 139 -12.39 -20.59 3.87
CA SER A 139 -11.65 -19.40 4.31
C SER A 139 -10.25 -19.31 3.70
N LEU A 140 -9.53 -20.43 3.57
CA LEU A 140 -8.21 -20.47 2.95
C LEU A 140 -8.30 -20.19 1.45
N TYR A 141 -9.26 -20.81 0.77
CA TYR A 141 -9.50 -20.54 -0.65
C TYR A 141 -9.82 -19.07 -0.90
N ILE A 142 -10.71 -18.46 -0.10
CA ILE A 142 -11.06 -17.04 -0.22
C ILE A 142 -9.84 -16.15 0.03
N ALA A 143 -9.01 -16.47 1.03
CA ALA A 143 -7.80 -15.71 1.34
C ALA A 143 -6.80 -15.76 0.18
N ASP A 144 -6.54 -16.95 -0.36
CA ASP A 144 -5.65 -17.14 -1.51
C ASP A 144 -6.18 -16.43 -2.75
N PHE A 145 -7.47 -16.58 -3.06
CA PHE A 145 -8.13 -15.90 -4.18
C PHE A 145 -8.00 -14.38 -4.09
N ARG A 146 -8.35 -13.78 -2.93
CA ARG A 146 -8.24 -12.32 -2.73
C ARG A 146 -6.80 -11.83 -2.82
N SER A 147 -5.86 -12.60 -2.27
CA SER A 147 -4.43 -12.30 -2.37
C SER A 147 -3.97 -12.25 -3.83
N LEU A 148 -4.38 -13.21 -4.66
CA LEU A 148 -4.06 -13.23 -6.08
C LEU A 148 -4.69 -12.08 -6.86
N VAL A 149 -5.98 -11.81 -6.65
CA VAL A 149 -6.69 -10.68 -7.30
C VAL A 149 -6.00 -9.35 -7.00
N SER A 150 -5.61 -9.12 -5.74
CA SER A 150 -4.91 -7.90 -5.34
C SER A 150 -3.55 -7.67 -6.04
N ARG A 151 -2.92 -8.73 -6.58
CA ARG A 151 -1.65 -8.63 -7.31
C ARG A 151 -1.83 -8.21 -8.75
N ILE A 152 -3.02 -8.42 -9.32
CA ILE A 152 -3.35 -8.13 -10.71
C ILE A 152 -3.85 -6.67 -10.86
N GLY A 153 -4.21 -6.02 -9.74
CA GLY A 153 -4.66 -4.60 -9.74
C GLY A 153 -6.17 -4.42 -9.94
N TYR A 154 -6.96 -5.46 -9.61
CA TYR A 154 -8.43 -5.43 -9.57
C TYR A 154 -8.95 -5.22 -8.14
#